data_AF-A0A8B9XSK5-F1
#
_entry.id   AF-A0A8B9XSK5-F1
#
_cell.length_a   1.000
_cell.length_b   1.000
_cell.length_c   1.000
_cell.angle_alpha   90.00
_cell.angle_beta   90.00
_cell.angle_gamma   90.00
#
_symmetry.space_group_name_H-M   'P 1'
#
loop_
_entity.id
_entity.type
_entity.pdbx_description
1 polymer ?
#
loop_
_entity_poly.entity_id
_entity_poly.type
_entity_poly.pdbx_seq_one_letter_code
_entity_poly.pdbx_strand_id
1 'polypeptide(L)'
;MNSITTFAILALAAMTWAVTPPVSSGDQEIGIEVNCTKYNIKGIGIACTKIWSPICGIDMKTYSNECMYCFLNRDKGSQLRKLHNNECREVECTTYSEICTMEYLPHCGSDGIVYGNRCVFCNAVVESRGTLYFVKYGPCSESP
;
A
#
# COMPACT_ATOMS: atom_id res chain seq x y z
N MET A 1 -59.09 13.27 33.53
CA MET A 1 -59.88 12.03 33.69
C MET A 1 -59.77 11.30 32.35
N ASN A 2 -58.99 10.24 32.13
CA ASN A 2 -58.51 9.19 33.04
C ASN A 2 -57.08 8.72 32.68
N SER A 3 -56.34 8.38 33.73
CA SER A 3 -55.10 7.59 33.75
C SER A 3 -55.41 6.12 33.48
N ILE A 4 -54.46 5.33 32.95
CA ILE A 4 -54.11 3.95 33.39
C ILE A 4 -52.99 3.32 32.51
N THR A 5 -51.89 3.00 33.18
CA THR A 5 -50.89 1.91 33.03
C THR A 5 -49.88 1.86 31.85
N THR A 6 -48.68 2.35 32.16
CA THR A 6 -47.37 1.65 32.08
C THR A 6 -47.30 0.28 31.39
N PHE A 7 -46.42 0.15 30.39
CA PHE A 7 -45.32 -0.82 30.41
C PHE A 7 -44.09 -0.20 29.72
N ALA A 8 -43.07 0.09 30.53
CA ALA A 8 -41.74 0.41 30.05
C ALA A 8 -41.15 -0.84 29.39
N ILE A 9 -40.96 -0.80 28.07
CA ILE A 9 -40.05 -1.73 27.41
C ILE A 9 -38.68 -1.08 27.46
N LEU A 10 -37.94 -1.41 28.51
CA LEU A 10 -36.49 -1.25 28.54
C LEU A 10 -35.92 -2.03 27.35
N ALA A 11 -35.61 -1.33 26.27
CA ALA A 11 -34.65 -1.84 25.30
C ALA A 11 -33.26 -1.75 25.96
N LEU A 12 -32.95 -2.76 26.78
CA LEU A 12 -31.57 -3.11 27.12
C LEU A 12 -30.93 -3.67 25.84
N ALA A 13 -30.57 -2.77 24.92
CA ALA A 13 -29.58 -3.10 23.91
C ALA A 13 -28.23 -3.10 24.63
N ALA A 14 -27.79 -4.31 24.93
CA ALA A 14 -26.54 -4.61 25.62
C ALA A 14 -25.38 -3.80 25.04
N MET A 15 -24.51 -3.33 25.93
CA MET A 15 -23.15 -2.91 25.61
C MET A 15 -22.41 -4.10 24.99
N THR A 16 -22.55 -4.27 23.68
CA THR A 16 -21.68 -5.14 22.89
C THR A 16 -20.48 -4.31 22.44
N TRP A 17 -19.44 -4.31 23.26
CA TRP A 17 -18.02 -4.24 22.91
C TRP A 17 -17.75 -4.20 21.40
N ALA A 18 -17.40 -2.99 20.93
CA ALA A 18 -16.72 -2.68 19.67
C ALA A 18 -17.22 -3.39 18.40
N VAL A 19 -18.37 -2.95 17.87
CA VAL A 19 -18.50 -2.89 16.41
C VAL A 19 -17.81 -1.59 16.00
N THR A 20 -16.58 -1.70 15.50
CA THR A 20 -15.94 -0.55 14.84
C THR A 20 -16.88 -0.06 13.74
N PRO A 21 -17.16 1.24 13.64
CA PRO A 21 -17.89 1.76 12.48
C PRO A 21 -17.16 1.33 11.19
N PRO A 22 -17.87 1.09 10.08
CA PRO A 22 -17.21 0.87 8.79
C PRO A 22 -16.29 2.08 8.55
N VAL A 23 -15.01 1.80 8.34
CA VAL A 23 -13.94 2.78 8.16
C VAL A 23 -14.42 3.86 7.21
N SER A 24 -14.65 5.05 7.76
CA SER A 24 -14.87 6.26 7.00
C SER A 24 -13.57 6.59 6.28
N SER A 25 -13.53 6.38 4.96
CA SER A 25 -12.67 7.07 3.99
C SER A 25 -11.41 7.73 4.59
N GLY A 26 -10.33 6.96 4.82
CA GLY A 26 -9.12 7.53 5.42
C GLY A 26 -7.90 6.62 5.54
N ASP A 27 -8.04 5.32 5.83
CA ASP A 27 -6.90 4.47 6.18
C ASP A 27 -6.79 3.24 5.26
N GLN A 28 -6.72 3.44 3.95
CA GLN A 28 -6.15 2.41 3.08
C GLN A 28 -4.64 2.45 3.31
N GLU A 29 -4.17 1.58 4.18
CA GLU A 29 -2.76 1.36 4.35
C GLU A 29 -2.15 1.00 2.94
N ILE A 30 -1.38 1.91 2.32
CA ILE A 30 -0.64 1.72 1.04
C ILE A 30 0.63 0.85 1.20
N GLY A 31 0.70 -0.32 0.54
CA GLY A 31 1.90 -1.19 0.54
C GLY A 31 1.71 -2.55 1.23
N ILE A 32 2.82 -3.23 1.51
CA ILE A 32 2.89 -4.58 2.08
C ILE A 32 3.76 -4.53 3.33
N GLU A 33 3.27 -5.05 4.45
CA GLU A 33 4.05 -5.12 5.69
C GLU A 33 5.26 -6.04 5.55
N VAL A 34 6.39 -5.66 6.15
CA VAL A 34 7.61 -6.45 6.18
C VAL A 34 7.87 -6.99 7.60
N ASN A 35 8.00 -8.31 7.75
CA ASN A 35 8.35 -8.93 9.03
C ASN A 35 9.85 -8.79 9.35
N CYS A 36 10.22 -7.66 9.96
CA CYS A 36 11.60 -7.37 10.33
C CYS A 36 12.16 -8.24 11.47
N THR A 37 11.32 -8.91 12.27
CA THR A 37 11.79 -9.78 13.36
C THR A 37 12.62 -10.95 12.84
N LYS A 38 12.37 -11.38 11.59
CA LYS A 38 13.13 -12.42 10.88
C LYS A 38 14.63 -12.16 10.83
N TYR A 39 15.04 -10.90 10.86
CA TYR A 39 16.43 -10.49 10.71
C TYR A 39 17.12 -10.17 12.03
N ASN A 40 16.41 -10.25 13.17
CA ASN A 40 16.96 -9.91 14.47
C ASN A 40 17.73 -11.10 15.07
N ILE A 41 19.03 -10.90 15.30
CA ILE A 41 19.88 -11.86 15.99
C ILE A 41 19.98 -11.46 17.47
N LYS A 42 19.58 -12.37 18.36
CA LYS A 42 19.55 -12.13 19.81
C LYS A 42 20.92 -11.66 20.33
N GLY A 43 20.95 -10.47 20.91
CA GLY A 43 22.16 -9.87 21.49
C GLY A 43 23.13 -9.23 20.49
N ILE A 44 22.85 -9.28 19.18
CA ILE A 44 23.67 -8.70 18.11
C ILE A 44 22.91 -7.60 17.35
N GLY A 45 21.58 -7.73 17.22
CA GLY A 45 20.73 -6.85 16.43
C GLY A 45 20.51 -7.38 15.02
N ILE A 46 20.14 -6.51 14.07
CA ILE A 46 19.88 -6.90 12.69
C ILE A 46 21.20 -7.10 11.94
N ALA A 47 21.40 -8.29 11.37
CA ALA A 47 22.56 -8.60 10.53
C ALA A 47 22.12 -9.02 9.11
N CYS A 48 22.64 -8.34 8.10
CA CYS A 48 22.20 -8.50 6.71
C CYS A 48 23.33 -9.00 5.81
N THR A 49 23.00 -9.92 4.90
CA THR A 49 23.87 -10.27 3.79
C THR A 49 23.84 -9.16 2.72
N LYS A 50 24.90 -9.09 1.90
CA LYS A 50 24.99 -8.15 0.77
C LYS A 50 24.32 -8.69 -0.51
N ILE A 51 23.34 -9.57 -0.38
CA ILE A 51 22.60 -10.08 -1.54
C ILE A 51 21.77 -8.96 -2.17
N TRP A 52 21.77 -8.89 -3.51
CA TRP A 52 20.94 -7.96 -4.25
C TRP A 52 19.58 -8.60 -4.56
N SER A 53 18.55 -8.17 -3.82
CA SER A 53 17.15 -8.58 -3.98
C SER A 53 16.27 -7.37 -3.66
N PRO A 54 16.25 -6.37 -4.55
CA PRO A 54 15.83 -5.03 -4.19
C PRO A 54 14.33 -4.95 -3.91
N ILE A 55 13.98 -4.02 -3.03
CA ILE A 55 12.58 -3.68 -2.74
C ILE A 55 12.38 -2.17 -2.80
N CYS A 56 11.15 -1.75 -3.08
CA CYS A 56 10.74 -0.35 -3.05
C CYS A 56 9.95 -0.09 -1.77
N GLY A 57 10.40 0.84 -0.94
CA GLY A 57 9.67 1.27 0.26
C GLY A 57 8.56 2.27 -0.06
N ILE A 58 7.61 2.46 0.86
CA ILE A 58 6.59 3.54 0.77
C ILE A 58 7.18 4.94 0.70
N ASP A 59 8.44 5.10 1.12
CA ASP A 59 9.24 6.32 1.03
C ASP A 59 9.88 6.52 -0.35
N MET A 60 9.44 5.74 -1.36
CA MET A 60 9.97 5.75 -2.73
C MET A 60 11.48 5.49 -2.81
N LYS A 61 12.04 4.85 -1.78
CA LYS A 61 13.46 4.50 -1.74
C LYS A 61 13.66 3.03 -2.07
N THR A 62 14.63 2.77 -2.94
CA THR A 62 15.13 1.42 -3.21
C THR A 62 16.03 0.96 -2.06
N TYR A 63 15.75 -0.23 -1.55
CA TYR A 63 16.58 -0.92 -0.57
C TYR A 63 17.17 -2.17 -1.21
N SER A 64 18.45 -2.44 -0.97
CA SER A 64 19.18 -3.54 -1.63
C SER A 64 18.61 -4.93 -1.34
N ASN A 65 17.99 -5.09 -0.16
CA ASN A 65 17.15 -6.22 0.20
C ASN A 65 16.27 -5.88 1.41
N GLU A 66 15.30 -6.75 1.69
CA GLU A 66 14.34 -6.61 2.79
C GLU A 66 15.01 -6.55 4.19
N CYS A 67 16.15 -7.23 4.39
CA CYS A 67 16.92 -7.09 5.63
C CYS A 67 17.49 -5.67 5.78
N MET A 68 18.10 -5.14 4.72
CA MET A 68 18.68 -3.80 4.74
C MET A 68 17.60 -2.73 4.94
N TYR A 69 16.42 -2.94 4.39
CA TYR A 69 15.23 -2.13 4.68
C TYR A 69 14.89 -2.11 6.17
N CYS A 70 14.82 -3.28 6.81
CA CYS A 70 14.57 -3.39 8.24
C CYS A 70 15.69 -2.75 9.09
N PHE A 71 16.96 -2.96 8.71
CA PHE A 71 18.10 -2.38 9.42
C PHE A 71 18.06 -0.85 9.40
N LEU A 72 17.84 -0.26 8.22
CA LEU A 72 17.84 1.19 8.03
C LEU A 72 16.62 1.90 8.60
N ASN A 73 15.51 1.17 8.79
CA ASN A 73 14.27 1.74 9.33
C ASN A 73 13.89 1.19 10.71
N ARG A 74 14.81 0.53 11.42
CA ARG A 74 14.59 -0.08 12.75
C ARG A 74 14.03 0.90 13.79
N ASP A 75 14.35 2.18 13.65
CA ASP A 75 13.97 3.25 14.58
C ASP A 75 12.66 3.96 14.16
N LYS A 76 12.10 3.62 12.99
CA LYS A 76 10.89 4.26 12.42
C LYS A 76 9.56 3.60 12.81
N GLY A 77 9.57 2.54 13.62
CA GLY A 77 8.34 1.91 14.14
C GLY A 77 7.48 1.18 13.07
N SER A 78 6.21 0.88 13.38
CA SER A 78 5.29 0.01 12.63
C SER A 78 4.84 0.49 11.24
N GLN A 79 5.40 1.58 10.71
CA GLN A 79 5.07 2.09 9.37
C GLN A 79 5.96 1.48 8.26
N LEU A 80 6.61 0.35 8.54
CA LEU A 80 7.52 -0.31 7.59
C LEU A 80 6.74 -1.07 6.53
N ARG A 81 6.42 -0.39 5.44
CA ARG A 81 5.69 -0.95 4.33
C ARG A 81 6.50 -0.86 3.03
N LYS A 82 6.49 -1.97 2.31
CA LYS A 82 7.11 -2.18 1.01
C LYS A 82 6.04 -2.04 -0.07
N LEU A 83 6.29 -1.24 -1.09
CA LEU A 83 5.39 -1.13 -2.24
C LEU A 83 5.46 -2.38 -3.12
N HIS A 84 6.67 -2.83 -3.48
CA HIS A 84 6.88 -4.03 -4.31
C HIS A 84 8.31 -4.59 -4.21
N ASN A 85 8.49 -5.81 -4.73
CA ASN A 85 9.76 -6.57 -4.75
C ASN A 85 10.67 -6.21 -5.92
N ASN A 86 10.89 -4.93 -6.17
CA ASN A 86 11.84 -4.43 -7.16
C ASN A 86 12.37 -3.07 -6.71
N GLU A 87 13.39 -2.54 -7.39
CA GLU A 87 13.80 -1.15 -7.23
C GLU A 87 12.62 -0.21 -7.50
N CYS A 88 12.52 0.88 -6.74
CA CYS A 88 11.62 1.97 -7.08
C CYS A 88 11.96 2.49 -8.47
N ARG A 89 10.94 2.64 -9.31
CA ARG A 89 11.06 3.26 -10.62
C ARG A 89 9.98 4.30 -10.72
N GLU A 90 10.38 5.50 -11.07
CA GLU A 90 9.43 6.56 -11.37
C GLU A 90 9.22 6.60 -12.88
N VAL A 91 7.95 6.70 -13.25
CA VAL A 91 7.56 7.11 -14.59
C VAL A 91 7.20 8.57 -14.47
N GLU A 92 7.99 9.43 -15.11
CA GLU A 92 7.69 10.85 -15.11
C GLU A 92 6.34 11.06 -15.79
N CYS A 93 5.35 11.56 -15.06
CA CYS A 93 4.03 11.88 -15.58
C CYS A 93 3.84 13.40 -15.54
N THR A 94 4.61 14.09 -16.38
CA THR A 94 4.65 15.56 -16.47
C THR A 94 3.60 16.15 -17.39
N THR A 95 2.92 15.33 -18.18
CA THR A 95 1.97 15.77 -19.20
C THR A 95 0.72 14.92 -19.17
N TYR A 96 -0.43 15.58 -19.09
CA TYR A 96 -1.74 14.98 -19.31
C TYR A 96 -2.09 15.09 -20.80
N SER A 97 -2.67 14.05 -21.38
CA SER A 97 -3.12 14.07 -22.78
C SER A 97 -4.41 13.29 -22.95
N GLU A 98 -5.46 13.91 -23.51
CA GLU A 98 -6.72 13.21 -23.80
C GLU A 98 -6.58 12.20 -24.94
N ILE A 99 -5.55 12.35 -25.78
CA ILE A 99 -5.28 11.48 -26.92
C ILE A 99 -3.97 10.74 -26.68
N CYS A 100 -4.04 9.41 -26.64
CA CYS A 100 -2.87 8.54 -26.52
C CYS A 100 -2.60 7.80 -27.85
N THR A 101 -1.33 7.47 -28.09
CA THR A 101 -0.93 6.57 -29.17
C THR A 101 -1.44 5.15 -28.88
N MET A 102 -1.51 4.31 -29.93
CA MET A 102 -1.89 2.89 -29.83
C MET A 102 -0.66 1.97 -29.68
N GLU A 103 0.50 2.52 -29.30
CA GLU A 103 1.67 1.70 -29.02
C GLU A 103 1.43 0.85 -27.77
N TYR A 104 1.96 -0.38 -27.78
CA TYR A 104 1.80 -1.31 -26.66
C TYR A 104 3.12 -1.52 -25.94
N LEU A 105 3.33 -0.76 -24.88
CA LEU A 105 4.46 -0.81 -23.95
C LEU A 105 3.90 -0.82 -22.52
N PRO A 106 3.42 -1.97 -22.03
CA PRO A 106 2.55 -2.04 -20.86
C PRO A 106 3.25 -1.61 -19.56
N HIS A 107 2.49 -0.93 -18.71
CA HIS A 107 2.87 -0.49 -17.36
C HIS A 107 1.92 -1.13 -16.35
N CYS A 108 2.46 -1.81 -15.34
CA CYS A 108 1.68 -2.30 -14.21
C CYS A 108 1.56 -1.20 -13.15
N GLY A 109 0.33 -0.82 -12.83
CA GLY A 109 0.01 0.09 -11.73
C GLY A 109 -0.09 -0.61 -10.38
N SER A 110 0.00 0.18 -9.31
CA SER A 110 -0.19 -0.29 -7.93
C SER A 110 -1.61 -0.77 -7.62
N ASP A 111 -2.57 -0.43 -8.46
CA ASP A 111 -3.95 -0.91 -8.47
C ASP A 111 -4.11 -2.30 -9.11
N GLY A 112 -3.02 -2.90 -9.58
CA GLY A 112 -3.04 -4.19 -10.27
C GLY A 112 -3.53 -4.12 -11.72
N ILE A 113 -3.75 -2.92 -12.27
CA ILE A 113 -4.19 -2.71 -13.64
C ILE A 113 -2.98 -2.58 -14.57
N VAL A 114 -3.10 -3.18 -15.77
CA VAL A 114 -2.13 -3.03 -16.84
C VAL A 114 -2.56 -1.90 -17.76
N TYR A 115 -1.73 -0.87 -17.83
CA TYR A 115 -1.90 0.29 -18.67
C TYR A 115 -1.11 0.10 -19.96
N GLY A 116 -1.78 0.13 -21.13
CA GLY A 116 -1.20 -0.28 -22.40
C GLY A 116 0.04 0.48 -22.85
N ASN A 117 0.19 1.74 -22.41
CA ASN A 117 1.39 2.55 -22.61
C ASN A 117 1.52 3.64 -21.55
N ARG A 118 2.62 4.41 -21.62
CA ARG A 118 2.93 5.49 -20.69
C ARG A 118 1.85 6.57 -20.66
N CYS A 119 1.25 6.92 -21.80
CA CYS A 119 0.22 7.97 -21.85
C CYS A 119 -1.01 7.56 -21.02
N VAL A 120 -1.53 6.36 -21.26
CA VAL A 120 -2.69 5.84 -20.53
C VAL A 120 -2.37 5.69 -19.04
N PHE A 121 -1.18 5.19 -18.69
CA PHE A 121 -0.73 5.11 -17.29
C PHE A 121 -0.67 6.48 -16.62
N CYS A 122 -0.05 7.46 -17.27
CA CYS A 122 0.14 8.79 -16.67
C CYS A 122 -1.18 9.56 -16.50
N ASN A 123 -2.13 9.40 -17.42
CA ASN A 123 -3.47 9.96 -17.22
C ASN A 123 -4.13 9.38 -15.96
N ALA A 124 -4.04 8.06 -15.77
CA ALA A 124 -4.56 7.42 -14.57
C ALA A 124 -3.82 7.86 -13.29
N VAL A 125 -2.50 8.09 -13.35
CA VAL A 125 -1.73 8.64 -12.22
C VAL A 125 -2.27 10.02 -11.83
N VAL A 126 -2.49 10.90 -12.80
CA VAL A 126 -3.06 12.24 -12.57
C VAL A 126 -4.47 12.14 -11.97
N GLU A 127 -5.32 11.27 -12.52
CA GLU A 127 -6.68 11.03 -12.02
C GLU A 127 -6.70 10.46 -10.60
N SER A 128 -5.75 9.59 -10.27
CA SER A 128 -5.63 8.95 -8.95
C SER A 128 -5.23 9.91 -7.83
N ARG A 129 -4.79 11.13 -8.15
CA ARG A 129 -4.28 12.13 -7.20
C ARG A 129 -3.15 11.59 -6.31
N GLY A 130 -2.25 10.80 -6.89
CA GLY A 130 -1.06 10.27 -6.21
C GLY A 130 -1.28 8.95 -5.45
N THR A 131 -2.43 8.32 -5.61
CA THR A 131 -2.69 6.98 -5.04
C THR A 131 -2.21 5.84 -5.95
N LEU A 132 -2.07 6.10 -7.26
CA LEU A 132 -1.49 5.19 -8.24
C LEU A 132 0.00 5.47 -8.41
N TYR A 133 0.82 4.42 -8.32
CA TYR A 133 2.24 4.47 -8.63
C TYR A 133 2.66 3.32 -9.54
N PHE A 134 3.79 3.50 -10.22
CA PHE A 134 4.32 2.51 -11.15
C PHE A 134 4.96 1.36 -10.38
N VAL A 135 4.60 0.12 -10.73
CA VAL A 135 5.18 -1.08 -10.12
C VAL A 135 6.28 -1.68 -11.01
N LYS A 136 5.96 -1.90 -12.28
CA LYS A 136 6.89 -2.49 -13.26
C LYS A 136 6.38 -2.35 -14.69
N TYR A 137 7.29 -2.50 -15.65
CA TYR A 137 6.91 -2.72 -17.05
C TYR A 137 6.37 -4.13 -17.24
N GLY A 138 5.50 -4.31 -18.22
CA GLY A 138 4.87 -5.60 -18.51
C GLY A 138 3.52 -5.79 -17.80
N PRO A 139 2.98 -7.02 -17.84
CA PRO A 139 1.74 -7.36 -17.15
C PRO A 139 1.90 -7.29 -15.63
N CYS A 140 0.85 -6.91 -14.92
CA CYS A 140 0.75 -7.18 -13.50
C CYS A 140 0.73 -8.70 -13.31
N SER A 141 1.53 -9.19 -12.37
CA SER A 141 1.51 -10.61 -12.00
C SER A 141 0.61 -10.77 -10.79
N GLU A 142 -0.10 -11.89 -10.69
CA GLU A 142 -0.34 -12.49 -9.37
C GLU A 142 1.05 -12.87 -8.82
N SER A 143 1.46 -12.28 -7.71
CA SER A 143 2.70 -12.72 -7.05
C SER A 143 2.56 -14.19 -6.63
N PRO A 144 3.54 -15.08 -6.91
CA PRO A 144 3.57 -16.39 -6.28
C PRO A 144 3.78 -16.28 -4.76
#